data_AF-A0A9W9NB77-F1
#
_entry.id   AF-A0A9W9NB77-F1
#
_cell.length_a   1.000
_cell.length_b   1.000
_cell.length_c   1.000
_cell.angle_alpha   90.00
_cell.angle_beta   90.00
_cell.angle_gamma   90.00
#
_symmetry.space_group_name_H-M   'P 1'
#
loop_
_entity.id
_entity.type
_entity.pdbx_description
1 polymer ?
#
loop_
_entity_poly.entity_id
_entity_poly.type
_entity_poly.pdbx_seq_one_letter_code
_entity_poly.pdbx_strand_id
1 'polypeptide(L)'
;MFCEHPDRILQRIVLLAPHVRQIALQISAFGERGPQEDFNETIKLKPQTEIKETPFPAKIESLSWPLNTKMTAEQFQELQKITDFSFLRSWTVGCIEDSTLLQTIVNIHPFRQLSRLTLALFQPEADDQGFWPAAESMFKSLPPLTYLCLLGAYAPNFLSGAVLCWHGPTLLELKVHKGSHTWTDQDLRRLSGKGQIGPIFSSQDILEVAGQCPSLRKLWICLQRYRGLESDVYAALGRFPCLVELDLVLNCVPEMGVNKMPITPRDLTEFEKGLIADRWNECLRWFTRDCMINCAIDETLAKAIFTHILANQDARRLLQLRIHPLYGQRKKYSYNGPGGRNRALHFDFEFLKLLAPTWTVKLEFLTGLRATKCVQPRLHPDRFQDDTLSIFKSIWTTEPDANTWPLDWHSWPLQSV
;
A
#
# COMPACT_ATOMS: atom_id res chain seq x y z
N MET A 1 27.87 -7.39 18.47
CA MET A 1 26.79 -7.68 17.52
C MET A 1 27.38 -7.56 16.12
N PHE A 2 27.48 -8.65 15.37
CA PHE A 2 28.08 -8.63 14.03
C PHE A 2 27.03 -8.09 13.05
N CYS A 3 27.29 -6.89 12.49
CA CYS A 3 26.47 -6.34 11.41
C CYS A 3 27.24 -6.53 10.10
N GLU A 4 27.12 -7.70 9.47
CA GLU A 4 27.55 -7.85 8.07
C GLU A 4 26.51 -7.18 7.16
N HIS A 5 26.99 -6.43 6.15
CA HIS A 5 26.13 -5.77 5.18
C HIS A 5 25.33 -6.82 4.38
N PRO A 6 24.01 -6.66 4.16
CA PRO A 6 23.17 -7.62 3.45
C PRO A 6 23.75 -8.10 2.10
N ASP A 7 24.33 -7.18 1.33
CA ASP A 7 24.97 -7.51 0.04
C ASP A 7 26.11 -8.52 0.17
N ARG A 8 26.94 -8.39 1.22
CA ARG A 8 28.09 -9.29 1.43
C ARG A 8 27.62 -10.68 1.78
N ILE A 9 26.59 -10.77 2.62
CA ILE A 9 25.95 -12.05 2.94
C ILE A 9 25.40 -12.67 1.67
N LEU A 10 24.69 -11.91 0.84
CA LEU A 10 24.15 -12.42 -0.42
C LEU A 10 25.25 -12.92 -1.34
N GLN A 11 26.26 -12.09 -1.63
CA GLN A 11 27.37 -12.47 -2.50
C GLN A 11 28.07 -13.73 -1.97
N ARG A 12 28.31 -13.81 -0.66
CA ARG A 12 28.91 -14.98 -0.03
C ARG A 12 28.04 -16.23 -0.16
N ILE A 13 26.72 -16.12 0.01
CA ILE A 13 25.80 -17.25 -0.19
C ILE A 13 25.86 -17.73 -1.64
N VAL A 14 25.81 -16.80 -2.61
CA VAL A 14 25.85 -17.11 -4.03
C VAL A 14 27.16 -17.80 -4.42
N LEU A 15 28.29 -17.32 -3.91
CA LEU A 15 29.62 -17.89 -4.15
C LEU A 15 29.80 -19.27 -3.51
N LEU A 16 29.33 -19.45 -2.27
CA LEU A 16 29.50 -20.71 -1.53
C LEU A 16 28.49 -21.79 -1.95
N ALA A 17 27.34 -21.40 -2.48
CA ALA A 17 26.25 -22.31 -2.81
C ALA A 17 25.61 -21.97 -4.18
N PRO A 18 26.35 -22.11 -5.31
CA PRO A 18 25.86 -21.72 -6.65
C PRO A 18 24.68 -22.56 -7.17
N HIS A 19 24.38 -23.68 -6.50
CA HIS A 19 23.23 -24.53 -6.79
C HIS A 19 21.92 -24.03 -6.15
N VAL A 20 22.00 -23.04 -5.24
CA VAL A 20 20.82 -22.44 -4.62
C VAL A 20 20.07 -21.61 -5.66
N ARG A 21 18.81 -21.99 -5.90
CA ARG A 21 17.97 -21.34 -6.89
C ARG A 21 17.07 -20.25 -6.32
N GLN A 22 16.87 -20.25 -5.01
CA GLN A 22 15.95 -19.34 -4.34
C GLN A 22 16.65 -18.73 -3.14
N ILE A 23 16.75 -17.41 -3.13
CA ILE A 23 17.34 -16.66 -2.03
C ILE A 23 16.35 -15.58 -1.61
N ALA A 24 16.04 -15.54 -0.33
CA ALA A 24 15.28 -14.47 0.29
C ALA A 24 16.05 -13.97 1.50
N LEU A 25 16.40 -12.69 1.50
CA LEU A 25 16.94 -12.05 2.68
C LEU A 25 15.80 -11.54 3.54
N GLN A 26 15.91 -11.76 4.84
CA GLN A 26 15.06 -11.14 5.84
C GLN A 26 15.96 -10.41 6.82
N ILE A 27 15.79 -9.09 6.93
CA ILE A 27 16.56 -8.27 7.85
C ILE A 27 15.64 -7.95 9.03
N SER A 28 16.05 -8.38 10.22
CA SER A 28 15.39 -8.05 11.47
C SER A 28 16.29 -7.14 12.29
N ALA A 29 15.96 -5.84 12.38
CA ALA A 29 16.60 -4.97 13.38
C ALA A 29 16.14 -5.39 14.79
N PHE A 30 17.04 -5.95 15.60
CA PHE A 30 16.87 -6.10 17.05
C PHE A 30 17.60 -4.93 17.73
N GLY A 31 16.86 -3.95 18.28
CA GLY A 31 17.43 -2.83 19.03
C GLY A 31 16.47 -1.65 19.25
N GLU A 32 16.70 -0.90 20.33
CA GLU A 32 16.02 0.37 20.60
C GLU A 32 16.23 1.37 19.44
N ARG A 33 15.27 2.30 19.29
CA ARG A 33 15.19 3.31 18.21
C ARG A 33 16.53 4.00 17.99
N GLY A 34 17.34 3.48 17.08
CA GLY A 34 18.55 4.14 16.61
C GLY A 34 18.20 5.34 15.72
N PRO A 35 19.10 6.35 15.60
CA PRO A 35 18.80 7.59 14.89
C PRO A 35 18.66 7.46 13.36
N GLN A 36 19.07 6.33 12.76
CA GLN A 36 18.99 6.10 11.32
C GLN A 36 18.45 4.69 11.05
N GLU A 37 17.28 4.64 10.39
CA GLU A 37 16.54 3.42 10.03
C GLU A 37 16.93 2.88 8.64
N ASP A 38 17.92 3.50 7.96
CA ASP A 38 18.47 3.00 6.71
C ASP A 38 19.72 2.14 6.99
N PHE A 39 19.59 0.82 6.78
CA PHE A 39 20.71 -0.13 6.94
C PHE A 39 21.93 0.24 6.09
N ASN A 40 21.70 0.91 4.96
CA ASN A 40 22.75 1.35 4.05
C ASN A 40 23.53 2.57 4.60
N GLU A 41 22.93 3.41 5.44
CA GLU A 41 23.61 4.58 6.03
C GLU A 41 24.55 4.18 7.18
N THR A 42 24.27 3.06 7.84
CA THR A 42 24.94 2.70 9.10
C THR A 42 26.24 1.90 8.88
N ILE A 43 26.44 1.32 7.69
CA ILE A 43 27.55 0.38 7.44
C ILE A 43 28.29 0.74 6.15
N LYS A 44 29.45 1.39 6.28
CA LYS A 44 30.35 1.65 5.14
C LYS A 44 30.93 0.34 4.59
N LEU A 45 30.76 0.09 3.30
CA LEU A 45 31.44 -0.98 2.57
C LEU A 45 32.98 -0.79 2.69
N LYS A 46 33.68 -1.72 3.35
CA LYS A 46 35.14 -1.86 3.16
C LYS A 46 35.43 -2.51 1.80
N PRO A 47 36.56 -2.21 1.14
CA PRO A 47 36.95 -2.84 -0.13
C PRO A 47 37.04 -4.36 0.02
N GLN A 48 36.57 -5.09 -1.00
CA GLN A 48 36.67 -6.55 -1.06
C GLN A 48 38.14 -6.99 -1.22
N THR A 49 38.46 -8.13 -0.61
CA THR A 49 39.64 -8.94 -0.93
C THR A 49 39.31 -9.74 -2.19
N GLU A 50 40.22 -9.76 -3.17
CA GLU A 50 40.05 -10.39 -4.49
C GLU A 50 39.45 -11.80 -4.41
N ILE A 51 38.24 -11.96 -4.94
CA ILE A 51 37.61 -13.26 -5.13
C ILE A 51 38.22 -13.87 -6.39
N LYS A 52 39.07 -14.88 -6.22
CA LYS A 52 39.59 -15.70 -7.33
C LYS A 52 38.44 -16.47 -7.99
N GLU A 53 38.37 -16.31 -9.31
CA GLU A 53 37.52 -16.98 -10.31
C GLU A 53 36.53 -18.03 -9.76
N THR A 54 35.23 -17.72 -9.81
CA THR A 54 34.20 -18.76 -9.68
C THR A 54 33.92 -19.37 -11.05
N PRO A 55 33.99 -20.70 -11.19
CA PRO A 55 33.97 -21.34 -12.51
C PRO A 55 32.59 -21.32 -13.20
N PHE A 56 31.48 -21.04 -12.48
CA PHE A 56 30.15 -20.94 -13.09
C PHE A 56 29.25 -19.93 -12.35
N PRO A 57 28.58 -19.02 -13.08
CA PRO A 57 27.61 -18.09 -12.47
C PRO A 57 26.40 -18.85 -11.90
N ALA A 58 25.93 -18.42 -10.74
CA ALA A 58 24.77 -19.05 -10.08
C ALA A 58 23.49 -18.80 -10.90
N LYS A 59 22.65 -19.83 -11.02
CA LYS A 59 21.39 -19.77 -11.78
C LYS A 59 20.21 -19.58 -10.83
N ILE A 60 20.04 -18.34 -10.37
CA ILE A 60 19.00 -17.98 -9.41
C ILE A 60 17.67 -17.82 -10.14
N GLU A 61 16.65 -18.54 -9.69
CA GLU A 61 15.27 -18.46 -10.18
C GLU A 61 14.44 -17.45 -9.37
N SER A 62 14.75 -17.26 -8.09
CA SER A 62 14.06 -16.29 -7.22
C SER A 62 15.03 -15.56 -6.32
N LEU A 63 14.99 -14.22 -6.37
CA LEU A 63 15.76 -13.35 -5.50
C LEU A 63 14.84 -12.36 -4.79
N SER A 64 14.86 -12.35 -3.46
CA SER A 64 14.03 -11.44 -2.67
C SER A 64 14.86 -10.58 -1.73
N TRP A 65 14.80 -9.27 -1.97
CA TRP A 65 15.36 -8.22 -1.15
C TRP A 65 14.24 -7.56 -0.31
N PRO A 66 14.44 -7.31 1.00
CA PRO A 66 13.46 -6.63 1.83
C PRO A 66 13.06 -5.24 1.29
N LEU A 67 11.79 -4.86 1.42
CA LEU A 67 11.30 -3.54 0.99
C LEU A 67 11.85 -2.40 1.85
N ASN A 68 12.45 -2.69 3.01
CA ASN A 68 13.15 -1.71 3.83
C ASN A 68 14.61 -1.42 3.39
N THR A 69 15.06 -1.94 2.25
CA THR A 69 16.42 -1.73 1.71
C THR A 69 16.40 -1.02 0.36
N LYS A 70 17.53 -0.40 0.00
CA LYS A 70 17.78 0.17 -1.33
C LYS A 70 18.79 -0.70 -2.08
N MET A 71 18.51 -0.94 -3.37
CA MET A 71 19.45 -1.53 -4.34
C MET A 71 20.09 -0.39 -5.15
N THR A 72 21.42 -0.39 -5.30
CA THR A 72 22.16 0.55 -6.17
C THR A 72 22.59 -0.12 -7.47
N ALA A 73 22.97 0.68 -8.48
CA ALA A 73 23.53 0.16 -9.73
C ALA A 73 24.81 -0.67 -9.48
N GLU A 74 25.69 -0.18 -8.59
CA GLU A 74 26.93 -0.87 -8.21
C GLU A 74 26.65 -2.23 -7.57
N GLN A 75 25.72 -2.30 -6.60
CA GLN A 75 25.32 -3.55 -5.96
C GLN A 75 24.78 -4.55 -6.99
N PHE A 76 23.93 -4.08 -7.91
CA PHE A 76 23.37 -4.91 -8.98
C PHE A 76 24.46 -5.44 -9.92
N GLN A 77 25.41 -4.59 -10.33
CA GLN A 77 26.53 -4.99 -11.19
C GLN A 77 27.45 -6.00 -10.51
N GLU A 78 27.77 -5.84 -9.23
CA GLU A 78 28.56 -6.83 -8.49
C GLU A 78 27.84 -8.18 -8.39
N LEU A 79 26.52 -8.17 -8.17
CA LEU A 79 25.72 -9.39 -8.14
C LEU A 79 25.65 -10.08 -9.51
N GLN A 80 25.60 -9.29 -10.58
CA GLN A 80 25.59 -9.81 -11.95
C GLN A 80 26.89 -10.55 -12.29
N LYS A 81 28.04 -10.13 -11.76
CA LYS A 81 29.32 -10.82 -12.01
C LYS A 81 29.32 -12.28 -11.54
N ILE A 82 28.47 -12.61 -10.56
CA ILE A 82 28.42 -13.93 -9.92
C ILE A 82 27.09 -14.67 -10.16
N THR A 83 26.14 -14.03 -10.84
CA THR A 83 24.76 -14.54 -11.03
C THR A 83 24.31 -14.40 -12.48
N ASP A 84 23.76 -15.46 -13.05
CA ASP A 84 23.07 -15.43 -14.34
C ASP A 84 21.58 -15.10 -14.13
N PHE A 85 21.24 -13.82 -14.28
CA PHE A 85 19.87 -13.31 -14.14
C PHE A 85 18.92 -13.73 -15.27
N SER A 86 19.40 -14.38 -16.33
CA SER A 86 18.52 -14.84 -17.43
C SER A 86 17.55 -15.93 -16.97
N PHE A 87 17.88 -16.65 -15.88
CA PHE A 87 17.05 -17.65 -15.23
C PHE A 87 16.10 -17.07 -14.17
N LEU A 88 16.22 -15.78 -13.83
CA LEU A 88 15.43 -15.16 -12.77
C LEU A 88 13.97 -15.06 -13.20
N ARG A 89 13.08 -15.67 -12.41
CA ARG A 89 11.63 -15.69 -12.61
C ARG A 89 10.88 -14.76 -11.67
N SER A 90 11.42 -14.61 -10.45
CA SER A 90 10.82 -13.78 -9.40
C SER A 90 11.85 -12.88 -8.77
N TRP A 91 11.56 -11.57 -8.72
CA TRP A 91 12.46 -10.58 -8.15
C TRP A 91 11.72 -9.64 -7.20
N THR A 92 12.22 -9.52 -5.97
CA THR A 92 11.90 -8.41 -5.06
C THR A 92 13.13 -7.54 -4.95
N VAL A 93 13.05 -6.31 -5.45
CA VAL A 93 14.21 -5.40 -5.56
C VAL A 93 14.48 -4.65 -4.27
N GLY A 94 13.42 -4.40 -3.48
CA GLY A 94 13.43 -3.39 -2.43
C GLY A 94 12.93 -2.04 -2.97
N CYS A 95 13.48 -0.95 -2.45
CA CYS A 95 13.26 0.40 -2.94
C CYS A 95 14.29 0.75 -4.03
N ILE A 96 13.82 1.30 -5.14
CA ILE A 96 14.64 1.96 -6.14
C ILE A 96 14.50 3.47 -5.94
N GLU A 97 15.62 4.09 -5.62
CA GLU A 97 15.74 5.52 -5.30
C GLU A 97 16.84 6.16 -6.14
N ASP A 98 17.09 5.63 -7.34
CA ASP A 98 18.21 6.00 -8.21
C ASP A 98 17.94 5.62 -9.67
N SER A 99 18.06 6.59 -10.57
CA SER A 99 17.86 6.40 -12.02
C SER A 99 18.98 5.57 -12.66
N THR A 100 20.19 5.55 -12.08
CA THR A 100 21.32 4.79 -12.62
C THR A 100 21.08 3.28 -12.57
N LEU A 101 20.39 2.77 -11.54
CA LEU A 101 20.01 1.36 -11.46
C LEU A 101 19.03 1.00 -12.58
N LEU A 102 18.02 1.85 -12.80
CA LEU A 102 17.02 1.66 -13.85
C LEU A 102 17.70 1.62 -15.23
N GLN A 103 18.59 2.58 -15.51
CA GLN A 103 19.37 2.63 -16.75
C GLN A 103 20.29 1.41 -16.90
N THR A 104 20.92 0.95 -15.83
CA THR A 104 21.78 -0.24 -15.83
C THR A 104 21.00 -1.49 -16.25
N ILE A 105 19.80 -1.69 -15.70
CA ILE A 105 18.90 -2.79 -16.08
C ILE A 105 18.55 -2.72 -17.56
N VAL A 106 18.22 -1.52 -18.06
CA VAL A 106 17.93 -1.29 -19.48
C VAL A 106 19.14 -1.63 -20.33
N ASN A 107 20.33 -1.11 -20.03
CA ASN A 107 21.50 -1.30 -20.88
C ASN A 107 21.92 -2.77 -21.00
N ILE A 108 21.77 -3.53 -19.91
CA ILE A 108 22.28 -4.90 -19.79
C ILE A 108 21.26 -5.94 -20.26
N HIS A 109 19.96 -5.61 -20.21
CA HIS A 109 18.86 -6.55 -20.51
C HIS A 109 19.01 -7.92 -19.82
N PRO A 110 19.16 -7.95 -18.48
CA PRO A 110 19.58 -9.16 -17.76
C PRO A 110 18.49 -10.24 -17.70
N PHE A 111 17.23 -9.90 -17.92
CA PHE A 111 16.09 -10.77 -17.63
C PHE A 111 15.48 -11.38 -18.89
N ARG A 112 15.41 -12.73 -18.93
CA ARG A 112 14.73 -13.46 -20.02
C ARG A 112 13.46 -14.18 -19.56
N GLN A 113 13.38 -14.56 -18.29
CA GLN A 113 12.28 -15.36 -17.73
C GLN A 113 11.51 -14.66 -16.60
N LEU A 114 11.80 -13.37 -16.35
CA LEU A 114 11.20 -12.64 -15.25
C LEU A 114 9.68 -12.53 -15.48
N SER A 115 8.91 -13.04 -14.54
CA SER A 115 7.45 -13.05 -14.64
C SER A 115 6.77 -12.49 -13.41
N ARG A 116 7.52 -12.33 -12.30
CA ARG A 116 7.03 -11.79 -11.03
C ARG A 116 7.98 -10.72 -10.52
N LEU A 117 7.46 -9.51 -10.33
CA LEU A 117 8.25 -8.36 -9.88
C LEU A 117 7.61 -7.69 -8.66
N THR A 118 8.42 -7.36 -7.66
CA THR A 118 8.03 -6.54 -6.51
C THR A 118 9.07 -5.45 -6.28
N LEU A 119 8.65 -4.19 -6.26
CA LEU A 119 9.54 -3.06 -5.98
C LEU A 119 8.76 -1.85 -5.47
N ALA A 120 9.47 -0.91 -4.87
CA ALA A 120 8.98 0.42 -4.57
C ALA A 120 9.77 1.49 -5.32
N LEU A 121 9.11 2.45 -5.95
CA LEU A 121 9.73 3.58 -6.63
C LEU A 121 9.60 4.85 -5.79
N PHE A 122 10.73 5.46 -5.46
CA PHE A 122 10.76 6.78 -4.86
C PHE A 122 11.73 7.64 -5.64
N GLN A 123 11.22 8.70 -6.26
CA GLN A 123 12.05 9.70 -6.91
C GLN A 123 13.00 10.32 -5.87
N PRO A 124 14.32 10.31 -6.08
CA PRO A 124 15.29 10.76 -5.07
C PRO A 124 15.17 12.25 -4.77
N GLU A 125 15.01 13.09 -5.80
CA GLU A 125 14.85 14.54 -5.69
C GLU A 125 13.65 14.98 -6.54
N ALA A 126 12.87 15.96 -6.06
CA ALA A 126 11.60 16.35 -6.70
C ALA A 126 11.78 16.88 -8.14
N ASP A 127 12.96 17.36 -8.47
CA ASP A 127 13.39 17.91 -9.74
C ASP A 127 14.12 16.91 -10.65
N ASP A 128 14.34 15.66 -10.22
CA ASP A 128 14.91 14.61 -11.08
C ASP A 128 13.91 14.18 -12.17
N GLN A 129 13.91 14.94 -13.26
CA GLN A 129 13.07 14.67 -14.44
C GLN A 129 13.47 13.37 -15.16
N GLY A 130 14.65 12.82 -14.90
CA GLY A 130 15.16 11.61 -15.55
C GLY A 130 14.64 10.31 -14.94
N PHE A 131 14.17 10.34 -13.69
CA PHE A 131 13.77 9.14 -12.95
C PHE A 131 12.59 8.39 -13.60
N TRP A 132 11.48 9.08 -13.88
CA TRP A 132 10.28 8.45 -14.44
C TRP A 132 10.48 7.93 -15.88
N PRO A 133 11.13 8.67 -16.80
CA PRO A 133 11.50 8.13 -18.11
C PRO A 133 12.42 6.91 -18.03
N ALA A 134 13.37 6.88 -17.08
CA ALA A 134 14.21 5.72 -16.85
C ALA A 134 13.41 4.52 -16.31
N ALA A 135 12.44 4.76 -15.42
CA ALA A 135 11.56 3.72 -14.89
C ALA A 135 10.67 3.12 -15.99
N GLU A 136 10.09 3.98 -16.85
CA GLU A 136 9.33 3.54 -18.03
C GLU A 136 10.19 2.68 -18.96
N SER A 137 11.40 3.14 -19.27
CA SER A 137 12.35 2.39 -20.11
C SER A 137 12.71 1.05 -19.49
N MET A 138 12.88 0.99 -18.16
CA MET A 138 13.10 -0.26 -17.44
C MET A 138 11.91 -1.20 -17.60
N PHE A 139 10.67 -0.78 -17.37
CA PHE A 139 9.51 -1.66 -17.54
C PHE A 139 9.39 -2.18 -18.98
N LYS A 140 9.63 -1.33 -19.98
CA LYS A 140 9.62 -1.73 -21.40
C LYS A 140 10.70 -2.76 -21.74
N SER A 141 11.84 -2.76 -21.06
CA SER A 141 12.91 -3.74 -21.28
C SER A 141 12.65 -5.10 -20.61
N LEU A 142 11.66 -5.18 -19.70
CA LEU A 142 11.30 -6.42 -19.05
C LEU A 142 10.41 -7.31 -19.94
N PRO A 143 10.55 -8.64 -19.84
CA PRO A 143 9.57 -9.56 -20.41
C PRO A 143 8.16 -9.34 -19.81
N PRO A 144 7.08 -9.70 -20.52
CA PRO A 144 5.71 -9.57 -20.02
C PRO A 144 5.50 -10.26 -18.66
N LEU A 145 5.01 -9.49 -17.68
CA LEU A 145 4.86 -9.94 -16.30
C LEU A 145 3.50 -10.60 -16.08
N THR A 146 3.47 -11.62 -15.22
CA THR A 146 2.23 -12.24 -14.73
C THR A 146 1.84 -11.75 -13.34
N TYR A 147 2.82 -11.23 -12.59
CA TYR A 147 2.64 -10.64 -11.28
C TYR A 147 3.44 -9.34 -11.18
N LEU A 148 2.79 -8.27 -10.73
CA LEU A 148 3.43 -7.00 -10.41
C LEU A 148 2.97 -6.49 -9.05
N CYS A 149 3.95 -6.15 -8.20
CA CYS A 149 3.74 -5.37 -6.99
C CYS A 149 4.55 -4.08 -7.10
N LEU A 150 3.87 -2.99 -7.42
CA LEU A 150 4.46 -1.67 -7.62
C LEU A 150 4.01 -0.75 -6.50
N LEU A 151 4.96 -0.34 -5.67
CA LEU A 151 4.74 0.57 -4.55
C LEU A 151 5.48 1.88 -4.78
N GLY A 152 5.21 2.86 -3.93
CA GLY A 152 5.87 4.16 -3.92
C GLY A 152 4.96 5.33 -4.23
N ALA A 153 5.57 6.47 -4.53
CA ALA A 153 4.90 7.75 -4.72
C ALA A 153 4.76 8.11 -6.21
N TYR A 154 4.32 7.16 -7.04
CA TYR A 154 4.05 7.39 -8.45
C TYR A 154 2.59 7.83 -8.65
N ALA A 155 2.35 8.61 -9.71
CA ALA A 155 0.99 9.02 -10.10
C ALA A 155 0.24 7.87 -10.80
N PRO A 156 -1.09 7.75 -10.66
CA PRO A 156 -1.87 6.69 -11.30
C PRO A 156 -1.64 6.55 -12.82
N ASN A 157 -1.49 7.68 -13.52
CA ASN A 157 -1.25 7.72 -14.97
C ASN A 157 0.10 7.12 -15.39
N PHE A 158 1.11 7.10 -14.50
CA PHE A 158 2.36 6.37 -14.77
C PHE A 158 2.09 4.87 -14.89
N LEU A 159 1.22 4.31 -14.04
CA LEU A 159 0.87 2.90 -14.11
C LEU A 159 0.15 2.56 -15.41
N SER A 160 -0.91 3.30 -15.78
CA SER A 160 -1.66 3.03 -17.01
C SER A 160 -0.88 3.38 -18.28
N GLY A 161 -0.12 4.47 -18.28
CA GLY A 161 0.60 4.96 -19.46
C GLY A 161 1.91 4.22 -19.75
N ALA A 162 2.73 3.95 -18.71
CA ALA A 162 4.09 3.45 -18.89
C ALA A 162 4.26 1.95 -18.59
N VAL A 163 3.42 1.38 -17.72
CA VAL A 163 3.63 0.01 -17.20
C VAL A 163 2.62 -0.98 -17.77
N LEU A 164 1.32 -0.68 -17.63
CA LEU A 164 0.26 -1.61 -17.98
C LEU A 164 0.02 -1.72 -19.49
N CYS A 165 0.42 -0.71 -20.27
CA CYS A 165 0.36 -0.78 -21.73
C CYS A 165 1.19 -1.95 -22.30
N TRP A 166 2.24 -2.36 -21.58
CA TRP A 166 3.13 -3.46 -21.96
C TRP A 166 2.82 -4.75 -21.20
N HIS A 167 2.61 -4.68 -19.89
CA HIS A 167 2.45 -5.87 -19.04
C HIS A 167 0.99 -6.28 -18.79
N GLY A 168 0.03 -5.36 -18.96
CA GLY A 168 -1.38 -5.56 -18.66
C GLY A 168 -2.01 -6.81 -19.26
N PRO A 169 -1.79 -7.14 -20.55
CA PRO A 169 -2.39 -8.31 -21.19
C PRO A 169 -2.06 -9.65 -20.50
N THR A 170 -0.87 -9.78 -19.91
CA THR A 170 -0.38 -11.01 -19.26
C THR A 170 -0.54 -11.01 -17.74
N LEU A 171 -0.86 -9.87 -17.13
CA LEU A 171 -0.95 -9.75 -15.68
C LEU A 171 -2.16 -10.53 -15.13
N LEU A 172 -1.87 -11.40 -14.17
CA LEU A 172 -2.86 -12.17 -13.40
C LEU A 172 -3.04 -11.61 -11.99
N GLU A 173 -1.99 -11.00 -11.44
CA GLU A 173 -2.00 -10.39 -10.11
C GLU A 173 -1.32 -9.01 -10.12
N LEU A 174 -2.01 -8.00 -9.62
CA LEU A 174 -1.52 -6.62 -9.55
C LEU A 174 -1.69 -6.08 -8.13
N LYS A 175 -0.59 -5.59 -7.56
CA LYS A 175 -0.56 -4.95 -6.24
C LYS A 175 -0.02 -3.55 -6.37
N VAL A 176 -0.85 -2.56 -6.09
CA VAL A 176 -0.48 -1.14 -6.13
C VAL A 176 -0.61 -0.48 -4.76
N HIS A 177 -0.86 -1.26 -3.71
CA HIS A 177 -0.91 -0.77 -2.34
C HIS A 177 -0.62 -1.88 -1.31
N LYS A 178 -0.47 -1.50 -0.04
CA LYS A 178 -0.31 -2.45 1.08
C LYS A 178 -1.53 -3.36 1.24
N GLY A 179 -1.29 -4.67 1.31
CA GLY A 179 -2.28 -5.66 1.74
C GLY A 179 -2.16 -6.02 3.22
N SER A 180 -2.94 -7.03 3.63
CA SER A 180 -3.18 -7.42 5.02
C SER A 180 -1.94 -7.94 5.79
N HIS A 181 -1.10 -8.81 5.20
CA HIS A 181 -0.32 -9.76 6.04
C HIS A 181 1.10 -10.10 5.57
N THR A 182 1.68 -9.42 4.59
CA THR A 182 2.98 -9.85 4.03
C THR A 182 4.18 -9.04 4.49
N TRP A 183 4.00 -7.89 5.13
CA TRP A 183 5.10 -6.94 5.34
C TRP A 183 5.43 -6.78 6.81
N THR A 184 6.72 -6.67 7.09
CA THR A 184 7.20 -6.41 8.44
C THR A 184 6.86 -4.98 8.83
N ASP A 185 6.82 -4.71 10.14
CA ASP A 185 6.68 -3.35 10.63
C ASP A 185 7.80 -2.41 10.20
N GLN A 186 8.96 -2.97 9.82
CA GLN A 186 10.11 -2.22 9.33
C GLN A 186 9.90 -1.79 7.87
N ASP A 187 9.44 -2.69 6.99
CA ASP A 187 9.07 -2.37 5.61
C ASP A 187 8.05 -1.24 5.56
N LEU A 188 6.97 -1.39 6.31
CA LEU A 188 5.91 -0.40 6.37
C LEU A 188 6.38 0.94 6.94
N ARG A 189 7.32 0.95 7.90
CA ARG A 189 7.89 2.18 8.46
C ARG A 189 8.68 2.95 7.42
N ARG A 190 9.64 2.32 6.74
CA ARG A 190 10.43 2.97 5.67
C ARG A 190 9.53 3.46 4.55
N LEU A 191 8.68 2.58 4.00
CA LEU A 191 7.74 2.94 2.95
C LEU A 191 6.85 4.11 3.37
N SER A 192 6.44 4.18 4.64
CA SER A 192 5.67 5.31 5.17
C SER A 192 6.48 6.60 5.37
N GLY A 193 7.77 6.50 5.66
CA GLY A 193 8.65 7.66 5.87
C GLY A 193 9.01 8.41 4.57
N LYS A 194 8.90 7.75 3.41
CA LYS A 194 9.42 8.24 2.12
C LYS A 194 8.39 8.90 1.18
N GLY A 195 7.10 8.96 1.51
CA GLY A 195 6.10 9.53 0.57
C GLY A 195 4.75 8.85 0.69
N GLN A 196 4.06 8.53 -0.43
CA GLN A 196 2.86 7.66 -0.58
C GLN A 196 3.22 6.15 -0.72
N ILE A 197 2.43 5.17 -0.22
CA ILE A 197 2.81 3.72 -0.28
C ILE A 197 2.41 3.20 -1.66
N GLY A 198 1.31 3.72 -2.16
CA GLY A 198 0.86 3.60 -3.53
C GLY A 198 -0.28 4.60 -3.75
N PRO A 199 -0.61 4.90 -5.00
CA PRO A 199 -1.61 5.90 -5.35
C PRO A 199 -3.00 5.60 -4.77
N ILE A 200 -3.81 6.64 -4.65
CA ILE A 200 -5.26 6.55 -4.47
C ILE A 200 -5.88 6.70 -5.86
N PHE A 201 -6.77 5.78 -6.23
CA PHE A 201 -7.32 5.71 -7.57
C PHE A 201 -8.72 6.33 -7.63
N SER A 202 -8.96 7.14 -8.67
CA SER A 202 -10.29 7.58 -9.08
C SER A 202 -11.02 6.52 -9.91
N SER A 203 -12.32 6.71 -10.17
CA SER A 203 -13.08 5.85 -11.08
C SER A 203 -12.48 5.80 -12.48
N GLN A 204 -12.02 6.94 -13.00
CA GLN A 204 -11.39 7.03 -14.32
C GLN A 204 -10.07 6.24 -14.38
N ASP A 205 -9.20 6.37 -13.37
CA ASP A 205 -7.95 5.62 -13.31
C ASP A 205 -8.21 4.10 -13.32
N ILE A 206 -9.25 3.65 -12.60
CA ILE A 206 -9.62 2.23 -12.52
C ILE A 206 -10.12 1.72 -13.87
N LEU A 207 -10.92 2.50 -14.59
CA LEU A 207 -11.41 2.12 -15.93
C LEU A 207 -10.25 1.95 -16.90
N GLU A 208 -9.25 2.82 -16.87
CA GLU A 208 -8.04 2.71 -17.68
C GLU A 208 -7.26 1.44 -17.35
N VAL A 209 -7.03 1.17 -16.06
CA VAL A 209 -6.36 -0.05 -15.60
C VAL A 209 -7.12 -1.30 -16.04
N ALA A 210 -8.45 -1.31 -15.89
CA ALA A 210 -9.30 -2.44 -16.29
C ALA A 210 -9.23 -2.71 -17.80
N GLY A 211 -9.24 -1.66 -18.62
CA GLY A 211 -9.13 -1.78 -20.09
C GLY A 211 -7.81 -2.41 -20.56
N GLN A 212 -6.73 -2.28 -19.78
CA GLN A 212 -5.42 -2.83 -20.13
C GLN A 212 -5.14 -4.20 -19.49
N CYS A 213 -5.96 -4.63 -18.53
CA CYS A 213 -5.73 -5.82 -17.71
C CYS A 213 -6.85 -6.89 -17.88
N PRO A 214 -7.06 -7.44 -19.08
CA PRO A 214 -8.17 -8.36 -19.36
C PRO A 214 -8.07 -9.70 -18.62
N SER A 215 -6.87 -10.11 -18.24
CA SER A 215 -6.61 -11.41 -17.58
C SER A 215 -6.49 -11.30 -16.06
N LEU A 216 -6.63 -10.09 -15.49
CA LEU A 216 -6.32 -9.85 -14.09
C LEU A 216 -7.32 -10.54 -13.16
N ARG A 217 -6.81 -11.38 -12.26
CA ARG A 217 -7.59 -12.19 -11.32
C ARG A 217 -7.52 -11.69 -9.90
N LYS A 218 -6.42 -11.06 -9.50
CA LYS A 218 -6.24 -10.54 -8.14
C LYS A 218 -5.73 -9.10 -8.17
N LEU A 219 -6.39 -8.23 -7.42
CA LEU A 219 -6.07 -6.80 -7.37
C LEU A 219 -5.94 -6.32 -5.93
N TRP A 220 -4.87 -5.58 -5.62
CA TRP A 220 -4.73 -4.81 -4.39
C TRP A 220 -4.65 -3.33 -4.74
N ILE A 221 -5.67 -2.55 -4.36
CA ILE A 221 -5.83 -1.15 -4.77
C ILE A 221 -6.32 -0.28 -3.62
N CYS A 222 -6.00 1.01 -3.65
CA CYS A 222 -6.42 1.99 -2.65
C CYS A 222 -7.40 3.00 -3.23
N LEU A 223 -8.53 3.20 -2.57
CA LEU A 223 -9.58 4.15 -2.94
C LEU A 223 -9.82 5.15 -1.81
N GLN A 224 -10.29 6.35 -2.16
CA GLN A 224 -10.77 7.32 -1.18
C GLN A 224 -12.22 7.00 -0.78
N ARG A 225 -12.51 7.01 0.52
CA ARG A 225 -13.89 6.95 1.03
C ARG A 225 -14.44 8.37 1.19
N TYR A 226 -15.62 8.61 0.66
CA TYR A 226 -16.33 9.89 0.67
C TYR A 226 -17.72 9.76 1.27
N ARG A 227 -17.81 9.21 2.49
CA ARG A 227 -19.07 9.10 3.23
C ARG A 227 -20.19 8.35 2.47
N GLY A 228 -19.83 7.45 1.55
CA GLY A 228 -20.76 6.65 0.74
C GLY A 228 -21.04 7.21 -0.66
N LEU A 229 -20.38 8.29 -1.08
CA LEU A 229 -20.52 8.90 -2.40
C LEU A 229 -19.69 8.19 -3.49
N GLU A 230 -18.79 7.29 -3.11
CA GLU A 230 -17.81 6.62 -3.96
C GLU A 230 -18.35 5.44 -4.81
N SER A 231 -19.66 5.43 -5.12
CA SER A 231 -20.33 4.33 -5.84
C SER A 231 -19.84 4.11 -7.27
N ASP A 232 -19.41 5.17 -7.94
CA ASP A 232 -18.83 5.13 -9.29
C ASP A 232 -17.48 4.39 -9.31
N VAL A 233 -16.67 4.58 -8.27
CA VAL A 233 -15.38 3.90 -8.10
C VAL A 233 -15.57 2.40 -7.93
N TYR A 234 -16.59 1.98 -7.17
CA TYR A 234 -16.95 0.57 -7.03
C TYR A 234 -17.54 -0.02 -8.32
N ALA A 235 -18.31 0.76 -9.09
CA ALA A 235 -18.77 0.33 -10.41
C ALA A 235 -17.60 0.12 -11.38
N ALA A 236 -16.61 1.02 -11.36
CA ALA A 236 -15.39 0.89 -12.17
C ALA A 236 -14.60 -0.39 -11.85
N LEU A 237 -14.52 -0.79 -10.57
CA LEU A 237 -13.93 -2.08 -10.18
C LEU A 237 -14.68 -3.30 -10.75
N GLY A 238 -15.97 -3.17 -11.05
CA GLY A 238 -16.75 -4.21 -11.74
C GLY A 238 -16.28 -4.43 -13.18
N ARG A 239 -15.61 -3.46 -13.80
CA ARG A 239 -15.19 -3.53 -15.21
C ARG A 239 -14.00 -4.46 -15.47
N PHE A 240 -13.38 -5.04 -14.44
CA PHE A 240 -12.37 -6.08 -14.62
C PHE A 240 -13.04 -7.43 -14.98
N PRO A 241 -12.85 -7.96 -16.18
CA PRO A 241 -13.61 -9.11 -16.66
C PRO A 241 -13.25 -10.44 -15.95
N CYS A 242 -12.01 -10.56 -15.46
CA CYS A 242 -11.51 -11.79 -14.83
C CYS A 242 -11.27 -11.68 -13.33
N LEU A 243 -11.63 -10.57 -12.68
CA LEU A 243 -11.31 -10.32 -11.28
C LEU A 243 -12.05 -11.31 -10.36
N VAL A 244 -11.29 -12.03 -9.54
CA VAL A 244 -11.76 -13.06 -8.60
C VAL A 244 -11.54 -12.65 -7.15
N GLU A 245 -10.39 -12.04 -6.84
CA GLU A 245 -10.06 -11.58 -5.49
C GLU A 245 -9.69 -10.11 -5.52
N LEU A 246 -10.30 -9.34 -4.62
CA LEU A 246 -10.03 -7.92 -4.46
C LEU A 246 -9.60 -7.63 -3.02
N ASP A 247 -8.45 -7.01 -2.85
CA ASP A 247 -8.00 -6.40 -1.62
C ASP A 247 -8.10 -4.89 -1.78
N LEU A 248 -9.12 -4.35 -1.13
CA LEU A 248 -9.48 -2.96 -1.19
C LEU A 248 -8.96 -2.25 0.05
N VAL A 249 -8.01 -1.35 -0.14
CA VAL A 249 -7.60 -0.40 0.89
C VAL A 249 -8.50 0.81 0.79
N LEU A 250 -9.21 1.15 1.87
CA LEU A 250 -10.05 2.33 1.92
C LEU A 250 -9.35 3.42 2.70
N ASN A 251 -8.92 4.50 2.03
CA ASN A 251 -8.47 5.69 2.71
C ASN A 251 -9.67 6.38 3.37
N CYS A 252 -9.70 6.32 4.70
CA CYS A 252 -10.75 6.89 5.53
C CYS A 252 -10.41 8.31 5.99
N VAL A 253 -9.20 8.80 5.73
CA VAL A 253 -8.82 10.17 6.08
C VAL A 253 -9.47 11.14 5.10
N PRO A 254 -10.27 12.12 5.57
CA PRO A 254 -10.88 13.11 4.70
C PRO A 254 -9.84 13.96 4.01
N GLU A 255 -10.16 14.43 2.81
CA GLU A 255 -9.31 15.37 2.10
C GLU A 255 -9.71 16.80 2.42
N MET A 256 -8.70 17.63 2.65
CA MET A 256 -8.84 19.02 3.04
C MET A 256 -8.27 19.92 1.93
N GLY A 257 -9.09 20.84 1.43
CA GLY A 257 -8.67 21.86 0.48
C GLY A 257 -7.79 22.93 1.14
N VAL A 258 -7.21 23.81 0.32
CA VAL A 258 -6.29 24.87 0.75
C VAL A 258 -6.91 25.81 1.79
N ASN A 259 -8.22 26.02 1.73
CA ASN A 259 -9.00 26.85 2.65
C ASN A 259 -9.46 26.11 3.92
N LYS A 260 -8.91 24.92 4.20
CA LYS A 260 -9.33 24.05 5.30
C LYS A 260 -10.79 23.59 5.25
N MET A 261 -11.38 23.58 4.05
CA MET A 261 -12.72 23.01 3.80
C MET A 261 -12.62 21.59 3.23
N PRO A 262 -13.67 20.77 3.34
CA PRO A 262 -13.74 19.47 2.67
C PRO A 262 -13.56 19.61 1.16
N ILE A 263 -12.74 18.75 0.54
CA ILE A 263 -12.62 18.72 -0.94
C ILE A 263 -13.96 18.32 -1.57
N THR A 264 -14.65 17.33 -1.01
CA THR A 264 -16.02 17.00 -1.39
C THR A 264 -16.96 17.97 -0.69
N PRO A 265 -17.50 18.99 -1.39
CA PRO A 265 -18.18 20.10 -0.73
C PRO A 265 -19.39 19.63 0.05
N ARG A 266 -19.56 20.17 1.25
CA ARG A 266 -20.77 20.04 2.07
C ARG A 266 -20.89 21.24 2.99
N ASP A 267 -22.11 21.53 3.40
CA ASP A 267 -22.34 22.54 4.42
C ASP A 267 -21.79 22.05 5.77
N LEU A 268 -21.07 22.97 6.43
CA LEU A 268 -20.54 22.76 7.78
C LEU A 268 -21.40 23.55 8.77
N THR A 269 -21.87 22.88 9.82
CA THR A 269 -22.52 23.53 10.96
C THR A 269 -21.51 24.39 11.74
N GLU A 270 -22.00 25.33 12.55
CA GLU A 270 -21.14 26.12 13.45
C GLU A 270 -20.35 25.23 14.42
N PHE A 271 -20.95 24.12 14.87
CA PHE A 271 -20.26 23.12 15.68
C PHE A 271 -19.05 22.52 14.96
N GLU A 272 -19.21 22.17 13.69
CA GLU A 272 -18.20 21.50 12.85
C GLU A 272 -17.05 22.41 12.43
N LYS A 273 -17.31 23.72 12.32
CA LYS A 273 -16.29 24.75 12.07
C LYS A 273 -15.37 24.96 13.28
N GLY A 274 -15.80 24.52 14.47
CA GLY A 274 -15.00 24.59 15.70
C GLY A 274 -13.75 23.72 15.65
N LEU A 275 -12.79 24.05 16.52
CA LEU A 275 -11.58 23.29 16.75
C LEU A 275 -11.75 22.31 17.93
N ILE A 276 -11.04 21.19 17.86
CA ILE A 276 -10.82 20.30 19.00
C ILE A 276 -9.57 20.81 19.72
N ALA A 277 -9.72 21.15 21.00
CA ALA A 277 -8.62 21.65 21.82
C ALA A 277 -7.78 20.47 22.32
N ASP A 278 -6.68 20.15 21.63
CA ASP A 278 -5.67 19.22 22.14
C ASP A 278 -4.37 19.98 22.49
N ARG A 279 -3.63 19.45 23.47
CA ARG A 279 -2.38 20.03 24.00
C ARG A 279 -1.27 20.17 22.95
N TRP A 280 -1.43 19.55 21.77
CA TRP A 280 -0.34 19.39 20.81
C TRP A 280 -0.70 19.73 19.35
N ASN A 281 -1.97 19.85 18.97
CA ASN A 281 -2.41 20.23 17.62
C ASN A 281 -3.88 20.67 17.60
N GLU A 282 -4.19 21.66 16.76
CA GLU A 282 -5.57 22.06 16.45
C GLU A 282 -6.10 21.23 15.27
N CYS A 283 -7.22 20.53 15.45
CA CYS A 283 -7.91 19.81 14.38
C CYS A 283 -9.35 20.34 14.27
N LEU A 284 -9.83 20.52 13.04
CA LEU A 284 -11.22 20.93 12.81
C LEU A 284 -12.17 19.77 13.14
N ARG A 285 -13.26 20.06 13.85
CA ARG A 285 -14.25 19.04 14.25
C ARG A 285 -14.82 18.31 13.05
N TRP A 286 -15.11 19.02 11.95
CA TRP A 286 -15.58 18.39 10.71
C TRP A 286 -14.64 17.32 10.18
N PHE A 287 -13.32 17.53 10.28
CA PHE A 287 -12.32 16.60 9.76
C PHE A 287 -12.32 15.31 10.56
N THR A 288 -12.40 15.42 11.88
CA THR A 288 -12.53 14.25 12.76
C THR A 288 -13.86 13.54 12.54
N ARG A 289 -14.95 14.31 12.40
CA ARG A 289 -16.29 13.78 12.14
C ARG A 289 -16.34 12.96 10.85
N ASP A 290 -15.83 13.51 9.75
CA ASP A 290 -15.80 12.83 8.46
C ASP A 290 -14.86 11.62 8.48
N CYS A 291 -13.76 11.70 9.23
CA CYS A 291 -12.89 10.54 9.44
C CYS A 291 -13.61 9.40 10.17
N MET A 292 -14.38 9.69 11.22
CA MET A 292 -15.21 8.69 11.91
C MET A 292 -16.24 8.05 10.98
N ILE A 293 -16.98 8.86 10.20
CA ILE A 293 -17.94 8.35 9.22
C ILE A 293 -17.25 7.42 8.24
N ASN A 294 -16.13 7.87 7.68
CA ASN A 294 -15.34 7.13 6.71
C ASN A 294 -14.70 5.86 7.30
N CYS A 295 -14.42 5.85 8.59
CA CYS A 295 -13.94 4.67 9.32
C CYS A 295 -15.05 3.66 9.58
N ALA A 296 -16.27 4.11 9.89
CA ALA A 296 -17.40 3.26 10.23
C ALA A 296 -17.78 2.35 9.06
N ILE A 297 -17.31 1.11 9.11
CA ILE A 297 -17.56 0.06 8.11
C ILE A 297 -18.08 -1.16 8.86
N ASP A 298 -19.39 -1.40 8.74
CA ASP A 298 -20.05 -2.57 9.30
C ASP A 298 -20.22 -3.68 8.25
N GLU A 299 -20.88 -4.77 8.67
CA GLU A 299 -21.18 -5.90 7.80
C GLU A 299 -22.05 -5.51 6.60
N THR A 300 -23.05 -4.64 6.83
CA THR A 300 -24.00 -4.21 5.81
C THR A 300 -23.28 -3.45 4.70
N LEU A 301 -22.42 -2.49 5.03
CA LEU A 301 -21.64 -1.76 4.03
C LEU A 301 -20.61 -2.66 3.33
N ALA A 302 -19.92 -3.54 4.06
CA ALA A 302 -18.97 -4.46 3.45
C ALA A 302 -19.65 -5.35 2.39
N LYS A 303 -20.86 -5.87 2.70
CA LYS A 303 -21.68 -6.64 1.76
C LYS A 303 -22.22 -5.79 0.61
N ALA A 304 -22.61 -4.54 0.88
CA ALA A 304 -23.08 -3.62 -0.14
C ALA A 304 -21.98 -3.31 -1.17
N ILE A 305 -20.75 -3.01 -0.73
CA ILE A 305 -19.59 -2.79 -1.61
C ILE A 305 -19.34 -4.03 -2.48
N PHE A 306 -19.29 -5.23 -1.88
CA PHE A 306 -19.10 -6.47 -2.64
C PHE A 306 -20.18 -6.65 -3.72
N THR A 307 -21.44 -6.47 -3.32
CA THR A 307 -22.59 -6.68 -4.20
C THR A 307 -22.61 -5.67 -5.34
N HIS A 308 -22.28 -4.41 -5.06
CA HIS A 308 -22.22 -3.34 -6.05
C HIS A 308 -21.13 -3.60 -7.10
N ILE A 309 -19.94 -4.03 -6.67
CA ILE A 309 -18.85 -4.42 -7.60
C ILE A 309 -19.29 -5.61 -8.45
N LEU A 310 -19.83 -6.66 -7.83
CA LEU A 310 -20.26 -7.88 -8.51
C LEU A 310 -21.40 -7.60 -9.52
N ALA A 311 -22.33 -6.71 -9.19
CA ALA A 311 -23.44 -6.34 -10.07
C ALA A 311 -22.97 -5.61 -11.33
N ASN A 312 -21.85 -4.87 -11.25
CA ASN A 312 -21.23 -4.17 -12.37
C ASN A 312 -20.18 -5.03 -13.12
N GLN A 313 -19.99 -6.29 -12.72
CA GLN A 313 -19.10 -7.22 -13.38
C GLN A 313 -19.86 -8.17 -14.30
N ASP A 314 -19.67 -7.99 -15.61
CA ASP A 314 -20.36 -8.77 -16.65
C ASP A 314 -20.25 -10.29 -16.42
N ALA A 315 -19.06 -10.76 -16.03
CA ALA A 315 -18.79 -12.18 -15.82
C ALA A 315 -19.14 -12.70 -14.41
N ARG A 316 -19.47 -11.83 -13.45
CA ARG A 316 -19.79 -12.16 -12.04
C ARG A 316 -18.83 -13.18 -11.40
N ARG A 317 -17.52 -12.95 -11.55
CA ARG A 317 -16.43 -13.84 -11.11
C ARG A 317 -15.83 -13.47 -9.76
N LEU A 318 -16.16 -12.31 -9.19
CA LEU A 318 -15.65 -11.90 -7.90
C LEU A 318 -16.13 -12.88 -6.82
N LEU A 319 -15.18 -13.53 -6.15
CA LEU A 319 -15.44 -14.50 -5.08
C LEU A 319 -15.07 -13.97 -3.70
N GLN A 320 -14.14 -13.01 -3.63
CA GLN A 320 -13.63 -12.51 -2.36
C GLN A 320 -13.30 -11.01 -2.43
N LEU A 321 -13.77 -10.26 -1.43
CA LEU A 321 -13.36 -8.89 -1.13
C LEU A 321 -12.74 -8.85 0.27
N ARG A 322 -11.57 -8.26 0.40
CA ARG A 322 -10.98 -7.89 1.69
C ARG A 322 -10.92 -6.37 1.78
N ILE A 323 -11.50 -5.80 2.82
CA ILE A 323 -11.51 -4.35 3.05
C ILE A 323 -10.52 -4.03 4.16
N HIS A 324 -9.58 -3.13 3.86
CA HIS A 324 -8.51 -2.69 4.75
C HIS A 324 -8.63 -1.18 4.98
N PRO A 325 -9.31 -0.75 6.06
CA PRO A 325 -9.46 0.67 6.33
C PRO A 325 -8.13 1.33 6.70
N LEU A 326 -7.96 2.58 6.28
CA LEU A 326 -6.73 3.35 6.44
C LEU A 326 -7.05 4.74 6.97
N TYR A 327 -6.75 4.97 8.24
CA TYR A 327 -7.21 6.15 8.99
C TYR A 327 -6.07 6.86 9.71
N GLY A 328 -5.00 7.18 8.99
CA GLY A 328 -3.85 7.90 9.59
C GLY A 328 -2.89 7.02 10.40
N GLN A 329 -3.10 5.71 10.43
CA GLN A 329 -2.14 4.78 11.01
C GLN A 329 -0.80 4.88 10.23
N ARG A 330 0.21 5.49 10.87
CA ARG A 330 1.58 5.75 10.37
C ARG A 330 1.71 6.99 9.48
N LYS A 331 1.93 8.17 10.09
CA LYS A 331 2.51 9.45 9.58
C LYS A 331 2.12 10.01 8.20
N LYS A 332 1.27 9.34 7.44
CA LYS A 332 1.16 9.47 5.99
C LYS A 332 -0.24 9.80 5.49
N TYR A 333 -1.17 9.83 6.44
CA TYR A 333 -2.45 10.50 6.32
C TYR A 333 -2.65 11.38 7.56
N SER A 334 -1.54 11.93 8.08
CA SER A 334 -1.54 12.94 9.12
C SER A 334 -1.68 14.31 8.50
N TYR A 335 -2.60 15.11 9.02
CA TYR A 335 -2.64 16.53 8.76
C TYR A 335 -1.29 17.17 9.14
N ASN A 336 -0.61 17.79 8.18
CA ASN A 336 0.53 18.65 8.44
C ASN A 336 0.01 20.05 8.81
N GLY A 337 -0.30 20.25 10.09
CA GLY A 337 -0.52 21.59 10.62
C GLY A 337 0.73 22.46 10.48
N PRO A 338 0.59 23.80 10.52
CA PRO A 338 1.72 24.72 10.52
C PRO A 338 2.54 24.51 11.81
N GLY A 339 3.59 23.70 11.73
CA GLY A 339 4.39 23.30 12.90
C GLY A 339 5.23 22.03 12.73
N GLY A 340 5.10 21.28 11.63
CA GLY A 340 6.04 20.23 11.23
C GLY A 340 6.15 19.01 12.17
N ARG A 341 5.35 18.94 13.24
CA ARG A 341 5.31 17.77 14.12
C ARG A 341 4.23 16.80 13.64
N ASN A 342 4.71 15.82 12.88
CA ASN A 342 4.01 14.63 12.39
C ASN A 342 3.32 13.85 13.51
N ARG A 343 2.06 14.17 13.80
CA ARG A 343 1.16 13.27 14.53
C ARG A 343 -0.20 13.28 13.85
N ALA A 344 -0.45 12.21 13.08
CA ALA A 344 -1.78 11.87 12.59
C ALA A 344 -2.74 11.93 13.76
N LEU A 345 -3.86 12.65 13.56
CA LEU A 345 -5.05 12.66 14.42
C LEU A 345 -4.73 12.14 15.82
N HIS A 346 -4.45 13.02 16.79
CA HIS A 346 -4.37 12.65 18.21
C HIS A 346 -5.76 12.24 18.79
N PHE A 347 -6.55 11.64 17.92
CA PHE A 347 -7.75 10.93 18.19
C PHE A 347 -7.39 9.55 18.76
N ASP A 348 -8.28 8.96 19.57
CA ASP A 348 -8.05 7.63 20.12
C ASP A 348 -7.97 6.61 18.97
N PHE A 349 -6.76 6.21 18.59
CA PHE A 349 -6.53 5.21 17.54
C PHE A 349 -7.25 3.90 17.84
N GLU A 350 -7.46 3.58 19.12
CA GLU A 350 -8.23 2.41 19.51
C GLU A 350 -9.72 2.57 19.18
N PHE A 351 -10.23 3.80 19.18
CA PHE A 351 -11.59 4.08 18.75
C PHE A 351 -11.79 3.88 17.24
N LEU A 352 -10.90 4.44 16.41
CA LEU A 352 -11.01 4.26 14.95
C LEU A 352 -10.82 2.79 14.54
N LYS A 353 -10.00 2.03 15.28
CA LYS A 353 -9.88 0.57 15.12
C LYS A 353 -11.21 -0.17 15.27
N LEU A 354 -12.10 0.31 16.14
CA LEU A 354 -13.42 -0.30 16.34
C LEU A 354 -14.38 0.01 15.19
N LEU A 355 -14.38 1.26 14.74
CA LEU A 355 -15.18 1.71 13.61
C LEU A 355 -14.73 1.06 12.30
N ALA A 356 -13.43 0.86 12.16
CA ALA A 356 -12.76 0.50 10.91
C ALA A 356 -12.10 -0.89 10.98
N PRO A 357 -12.85 -1.95 11.28
CA PRO A 357 -12.31 -3.30 11.27
C PRO A 357 -12.01 -3.74 9.84
N THR A 358 -11.08 -4.68 9.71
CA THR A 358 -10.87 -5.38 8.44
C THR A 358 -12.03 -6.35 8.22
N TRP A 359 -12.62 -6.31 7.03
CA TRP A 359 -13.67 -7.24 6.63
C TRP A 359 -13.17 -8.16 5.53
N THR A 360 -13.57 -9.42 5.58
CA THR A 360 -13.47 -10.36 4.46
C THR A 360 -14.87 -10.81 4.08
N VAL A 361 -15.29 -10.46 2.86
CA VAL A 361 -16.56 -10.87 2.28
C VAL A 361 -16.28 -11.94 1.23
N LYS A 362 -16.96 -13.08 1.33
CA LYS A 362 -16.83 -14.22 0.40
C LYS A 362 -18.18 -14.61 -0.15
N LEU A 363 -18.21 -14.93 -1.43
CA LEU A 363 -19.34 -15.58 -2.07
C LEU A 363 -19.15 -17.09 -1.98
N GLU A 364 -19.95 -17.74 -1.14
CA GLU A 364 -19.97 -19.19 -0.95
C GLU A 364 -21.17 -19.79 -1.70
N PHE A 365 -20.97 -20.86 -2.47
CA PHE A 365 -21.99 -21.40 -3.38
C PHE A 365 -23.28 -21.86 -2.67
N LEU A 366 -23.16 -22.37 -1.44
CA LEU A 366 -24.29 -22.95 -0.69
C LEU A 366 -24.96 -21.98 0.29
N THR A 367 -24.20 -21.04 0.84
CA THR A 367 -24.61 -20.16 1.95
C THR A 367 -24.79 -18.71 1.51
N GLY A 368 -24.42 -18.39 0.27
CA GLY A 368 -24.50 -17.04 -0.29
C GLY A 368 -23.36 -16.14 0.22
N LEU A 369 -23.67 -14.88 0.49
CA LEU A 369 -22.67 -13.87 0.83
C LEU A 369 -22.34 -13.90 2.33
N ARG A 370 -21.12 -14.30 2.66
CA ARG A 370 -20.62 -14.34 4.04
C ARG A 370 -19.62 -13.22 4.28
N ALA A 371 -19.88 -12.39 5.29
CA ALA A 371 -18.94 -11.39 5.78
C ALA A 371 -18.32 -11.87 7.09
N THR A 372 -17.00 -11.75 7.21
CA THR A 372 -16.25 -12.09 8.42
C THR A 372 -15.44 -10.88 8.84
N LYS A 373 -15.67 -10.41 10.07
CA LYS A 373 -14.89 -9.36 10.71
C LYS A 373 -13.58 -9.95 11.24
N CYS A 374 -12.44 -9.45 10.80
CA CYS A 374 -11.16 -9.79 11.42
C CYS A 374 -11.07 -9.06 12.77
N VAL A 375 -10.89 -9.84 13.83
CA VAL A 375 -10.92 -9.38 15.23
C VAL A 375 -9.95 -8.22 15.45
N GLN A 376 -10.47 -7.12 16.01
CA GLN A 376 -9.68 -6.04 16.61
C GLN A 376 -10.04 -5.93 18.10
N PRO A 377 -9.11 -5.45 18.97
CA PRO A 377 -8.94 -5.87 20.35
C PRO A 377 -9.97 -5.31 21.36
N ARG A 378 -9.84 -5.75 22.62
CA ARG A 378 -10.67 -5.35 23.77
C ARG A 378 -10.53 -3.85 24.07
N LEU A 379 -11.67 -3.18 24.25
CA LEU A 379 -11.80 -1.79 24.70
C LEU A 379 -11.46 -1.61 26.17
N HIS A 380 -10.89 -0.44 26.49
CA HIS A 380 -10.93 0.15 27.83
C HIS A 380 -11.70 1.48 27.75
N PRO A 381 -12.99 1.52 28.15
CA PRO A 381 -13.87 2.68 27.99
C PRO A 381 -13.38 3.97 28.69
N ASP A 382 -12.51 3.84 29.70
CA ASP A 382 -12.09 4.94 30.59
C ASP A 382 -11.16 5.99 29.93
N ARG A 383 -11.00 5.98 28.60
CA ARG A 383 -10.01 6.80 27.87
C ARG A 383 -10.58 7.80 26.86
N PHE A 384 -11.89 7.90 26.69
CA PHE A 384 -12.46 8.82 25.71
C PHE A 384 -12.40 10.27 26.17
N GLN A 385 -11.95 11.16 25.28
CA GLN A 385 -12.00 12.61 25.50
C GLN A 385 -13.42 13.14 25.22
N ASP A 386 -13.86 14.17 25.95
CA ASP A 386 -15.20 14.77 25.83
C ASP A 386 -15.51 15.27 24.41
N ASP A 387 -14.53 15.87 23.72
CA ASP A 387 -14.71 16.33 22.33
C ASP A 387 -14.98 15.16 21.37
N THR A 388 -14.29 14.02 21.54
CA THR A 388 -14.50 12.81 20.73
C THR A 388 -15.92 12.29 20.90
N LEU A 389 -16.41 12.27 22.15
CA LEU A 389 -17.78 11.88 22.48
C LEU A 389 -18.80 12.82 21.83
N SER A 390 -18.56 14.13 21.88
CA SER A 390 -19.45 15.12 21.29
C SER A 390 -19.56 14.96 19.77
N ILE A 391 -18.45 14.68 19.10
CA ILE A 391 -18.42 14.45 17.65
C ILE A 391 -19.12 13.15 17.29
N PHE A 392 -18.90 12.07 18.04
CA PHE A 392 -19.62 10.82 17.80
C PHE A 392 -21.14 11.01 17.92
N LYS A 393 -21.60 11.65 18.99
CA LYS A 393 -23.03 11.93 19.23
C LYS A 393 -23.63 12.82 18.14
N SER A 394 -22.81 13.66 17.48
CA SER A 394 -23.22 14.45 16.33
C SER A 394 -23.42 13.62 15.04
N ILE A 395 -22.92 12.38 15.00
CA ILE A 395 -23.07 11.45 13.86
C ILE A 395 -24.17 10.43 14.15
N TRP A 396 -24.11 9.79 15.30
CA TRP A 396 -25.05 8.76 15.74
C TRP A 396 -25.76 9.26 16.99
N THR A 397 -27.04 9.61 16.85
CA THR A 397 -27.83 10.30 17.87
C THR A 397 -28.46 9.35 18.90
N THR A 398 -28.21 8.04 18.82
CA THR A 398 -28.79 7.09 19.77
C THR A 398 -28.29 7.41 21.18
N GLU A 399 -29.22 7.52 22.14
CA GLU A 399 -28.85 7.69 23.54
C GLU A 399 -27.99 6.49 23.96
N PRO A 400 -26.76 6.72 24.44
CA PRO A 400 -25.88 5.64 24.80
C PRO A 400 -26.47 4.90 26.00
N ASP A 401 -26.94 3.67 25.81
CA ASP A 401 -26.95 2.72 26.91
C ASP A 401 -25.48 2.53 27.34
N ALA A 402 -25.21 2.75 28.64
CA ALA A 402 -23.87 2.65 29.21
C ALA A 402 -23.21 1.28 28.93
N ASN A 403 -24.02 0.25 28.64
CA ASN A 403 -23.57 -1.11 28.35
C ASN A 403 -23.28 -1.40 26.87
N THR A 404 -23.84 -0.63 25.92
CA THR A 404 -23.64 -0.84 24.48
C THR A 404 -22.78 0.23 23.84
N TRP A 405 -22.39 1.27 24.58
CA TRP A 405 -21.44 2.27 24.12
C TRP A 405 -19.99 1.72 24.11
N PRO A 406 -19.16 1.97 23.07
CA PRO A 406 -19.42 2.66 21.79
C PRO A 406 -19.71 1.70 20.62
N LEU A 407 -20.54 0.68 20.82
CA LEU A 407 -20.83 -0.38 19.84
C LEU A 407 -22.09 -0.12 18.99
N ASP A 408 -22.94 0.83 19.38
CA ASP A 408 -24.17 1.15 18.62
C ASP A 408 -23.93 2.24 17.58
N TRP A 409 -23.43 1.83 16.42
CA TRP A 409 -23.27 2.67 15.24
C TRP A 409 -23.56 1.85 13.99
N HIS A 410 -23.96 2.56 12.94
CA HIS A 410 -24.11 1.99 11.61
C HIS A 410 -23.31 2.82 10.61
N SER A 411 -22.70 2.13 9.66
CA SER A 411 -22.02 2.76 8.56
C SER A 411 -23.00 3.55 7.69
N TRP A 412 -22.51 4.63 7.10
CA TRP A 412 -23.28 5.34 6.08
C TRP A 412 -23.35 4.49 4.81
N PRO A 413 -24.56 4.28 4.24
CA PRO A 413 -24.74 3.42 3.10
C PRO A 413 -24.10 4.00 1.83
N LEU A 414 -23.89 3.15 0.84
CA LEU A 414 -23.58 3.61 -0.51
C LEU A 414 -24.77 4.40 -1.05
N GLN A 415 -24.51 5.60 -1.53
CA GLN A 415 -25.54 6.43 -2.14
C GLN A 415 -25.72 5.98 -3.59
N SER A 416 -26.96 5.76 -4.00
CA SER A 416 -27.30 5.59 -5.41
C SER A 416 -27.09 6.91 -6.13
N VAL A 417 -26.26 6.90 -7.18
CA VAL A 417 -26.09 8.05 -8.08
C VAL A 417 -27.30 8.16 -9.01
#